data_AF-A0A1Y1JSS1-F1
#
_entry.id   AF-A0A1Y1JSS1-F1
#
_cell.length_a   1.000
_cell.length_b   1.000
_cell.length_c   1.000
_cell.angle_alpha   90.00
_cell.angle_beta   90.00
_cell.angle_gamma   90.00
#
_symmetry.space_group_name_H-M   'P 1'
#
loop_
_entity.id
_entity.type
_entity.pdbx_description
1 polymer ?
#
loop_
_entity_poly.entity_id
_entity_poly.type
_entity_poly.pdbx_seq_one_letter_code
_entity_poly.pdbx_strand_id
1 'polypeptide(L)'
;MDIHDAAINIALRNQDYSSLARRDLRFSAVDEALQGLGSMIALDNLPANGFVPKDAWTSFGDETERKNAALLLTAIRTLPKLPYYLLSDVTRLHHLDNQQDNFIQGWWSNRKKWQGVQGNSNTEADFLGDHFISLNKPYLSKFLGIFLQFQLLERFSYYEDHENIVNRIKSAKNFR
;
A
#
# COMPACT_ATOMS: atom_id res chain seq x y z
N MET A 1 -3.86 21.35 -22.45
CA MET A 1 -4.78 20.21 -22.26
C MET A 1 -4.36 19.58 -20.95
N ASP A 2 -5.26 19.57 -19.95
CA ASP A 2 -4.96 19.00 -18.64
C ASP A 2 -4.67 17.49 -18.80
N ILE A 3 -3.67 16.99 -18.11
CA ILE A 3 -3.25 15.58 -18.17
C ILE A 3 -4.37 14.68 -17.64
N HIS A 4 -5.18 15.20 -16.72
CA HIS A 4 -6.39 14.53 -16.24
C HIS A 4 -7.46 14.42 -17.33
N ASP A 5 -7.68 15.48 -18.11
CA ASP A 5 -8.62 15.47 -19.25
C ASP A 5 -8.17 14.50 -20.35
N ALA A 6 -6.87 14.37 -20.57
CA ALA A 6 -6.31 13.42 -21.54
C ALA A 6 -6.50 11.97 -21.08
N ALA A 7 -6.26 11.67 -19.80
CA ALA A 7 -6.45 10.32 -19.24
C ALA A 7 -7.93 9.88 -19.26
N ILE A 8 -8.85 10.79 -18.92
CA ILE A 8 -10.29 10.52 -18.95
C ILE A 8 -10.79 10.31 -20.39
N ASN A 9 -10.36 11.14 -21.34
CA ASN A 9 -10.75 10.99 -22.75
C ASN A 9 -10.25 9.68 -23.38
N ILE A 10 -9.10 9.16 -22.93
CA ILE A 10 -8.53 7.90 -23.43
C ILE A 10 -9.25 6.69 -22.81
N ALA A 11 -9.60 6.77 -21.51
CA ALA A 11 -10.43 5.76 -20.86
C ALA A 11 -11.81 5.62 -21.52
N LEU A 12 -12.38 6.73 -22.00
CA LEU A 12 -13.62 6.74 -22.76
C LEU A 12 -13.47 6.24 -24.21
N ARG A 13 -12.24 6.16 -24.75
CA ARG A 13 -11.98 5.84 -26.16
C ARG A 13 -11.30 4.48 -26.41
N ASN A 14 -11.10 3.64 -25.39
CA ASN A 14 -10.51 2.29 -25.52
C ASN A 14 -9.19 2.26 -26.32
N GLN A 15 -8.30 3.24 -26.11
CA GLN A 15 -6.98 3.24 -26.76
C GLN A 15 -5.90 2.56 -25.90
N ASP A 16 -4.85 2.09 -26.57
CA ASP A 16 -3.79 1.24 -26.01
C ASP A 16 -2.85 2.01 -25.06
N TYR A 17 -3.05 1.80 -23.75
CA TYR A 17 -2.32 2.45 -22.65
C TYR A 17 -0.80 2.21 -22.66
N SER A 18 -0.33 1.21 -23.40
CA SER A 18 1.07 0.79 -23.47
C SER A 18 1.98 1.74 -24.23
N SER A 19 1.41 2.61 -25.08
CA SER A 19 2.12 3.56 -25.94
C SER A 19 2.42 4.91 -25.28
N LEU A 20 1.78 5.21 -24.14
CA LEU A 20 2.14 6.36 -23.32
C LEU A 20 3.43 6.03 -22.58
N ALA A 21 4.40 6.95 -22.64
CA ALA A 21 5.64 6.85 -21.90
C ALA A 21 5.32 6.49 -20.44
N ARG A 22 5.76 5.31 -19.97
CA ARG A 22 5.68 4.87 -18.55
C ARG A 22 6.38 5.82 -17.57
N ARG A 23 6.78 7.02 -18.02
CA ARG A 23 7.81 7.88 -17.46
C ARG A 23 7.28 9.13 -16.74
N ASP A 24 5.99 9.45 -16.81
CA ASP A 24 5.49 10.75 -16.32
C ASP A 24 4.33 10.71 -15.32
N LEU A 25 3.98 9.55 -14.75
CA LEU A 25 3.23 9.58 -13.49
C LEU A 25 4.21 9.90 -12.37
N ARG A 26 4.17 11.14 -11.85
CA ARG A 26 4.99 11.56 -10.69
C ARG A 26 4.85 10.60 -9.49
N PHE A 27 3.73 9.88 -9.39
CA PHE A 27 3.45 8.88 -8.36
C PHE A 27 2.80 7.64 -9.00
N SER A 28 3.59 6.58 -9.23
CA SER A 28 3.16 5.33 -9.87
C SER A 28 2.70 4.30 -8.84
N ALA A 29 1.49 3.74 -9.02
CA ALA A 29 1.01 2.63 -8.19
C ALA A 29 1.84 1.35 -8.39
N VAL A 30 2.45 1.17 -9.56
CA VAL A 30 3.33 0.03 -9.85
C VAL A 30 4.61 0.12 -9.03
N ASP A 31 5.23 1.30 -8.97
CA ASP A 31 6.47 1.50 -8.21
C ASP A 31 6.22 1.30 -6.71
N GLU A 32 5.10 1.83 -6.20
CA GLU A 32 4.66 1.63 -4.82
C GLU A 32 4.38 0.15 -4.51
N ALA A 33 3.75 -0.58 -5.43
CA ALA A 33 3.51 -2.01 -5.28
C ALA A 33 4.82 -2.82 -5.24
N LEU A 34 5.76 -2.54 -6.15
CA LEU A 34 7.06 -3.20 -6.21
C LEU A 34 7.89 -2.93 -4.95
N GLN A 35 7.91 -1.67 -4.47
CA GLN A 35 8.57 -1.32 -3.22
C GLN A 35 7.93 -2.03 -2.02
N GLY A 36 6.60 -2.11 -1.99
CA GLY A 36 5.88 -2.83 -0.94
C GLY A 36 6.15 -4.33 -0.94
N LEU A 37 6.18 -4.96 -2.13
CA LEU A 37 6.28 -6.41 -2.33
C LEU A 37 7.47 -7.03 -1.63
N GLY A 38 8.65 -6.42 -1.71
CA GLY A 38 9.85 -6.94 -1.06
C GLY A 38 9.66 -7.13 0.44
N SER A 39 8.94 -6.22 1.10
CA SER A 39 8.67 -6.34 2.53
C SER A 39 7.67 -7.46 2.87
N MET A 40 6.69 -7.74 2.01
CA MET A 40 5.76 -8.87 2.20
C MET A 40 6.46 -10.21 1.96
N ILE A 41 7.27 -10.30 0.91
CA ILE A 41 8.06 -11.51 0.63
C ILE A 41 9.02 -11.78 1.79
N ALA A 42 9.65 -10.75 2.38
CA ALA A 42 10.49 -10.93 3.55
C ALA A 42 9.72 -11.46 4.78
N LEU A 43 8.49 -10.97 5.01
CA LEU A 43 7.62 -11.46 6.09
C LEU A 43 7.23 -12.93 5.90
N ASP A 44 6.89 -13.32 4.68
CA ASP A 44 6.57 -14.71 4.34
C ASP A 44 7.79 -15.63 4.53
N ASN A 45 8.99 -15.09 4.32
CA ASN A 45 10.26 -15.83 4.39
C ASN A 45 11.03 -15.66 5.70
N LEU A 46 10.43 -15.04 6.72
CA LEU A 46 11.00 -14.88 8.06
C LEU A 46 11.59 -16.18 8.64
N PRO A 47 10.94 -17.37 8.48
CA PRO A 47 11.48 -18.62 9.03
C PRO A 47 12.68 -19.19 8.25
N ALA A 48 12.85 -18.82 6.98
CA ALA A 48 13.71 -19.56 6.05
C ALA A 48 15.17 -19.07 5.99
N ASN A 49 15.47 -17.84 6.42
CA ASN A 49 16.74 -17.16 6.08
C ASN A 49 17.54 -16.61 7.29
N GLY A 50 17.28 -17.08 8.52
CA GLY A 50 18.13 -16.76 9.68
C GLY A 50 18.00 -15.34 10.24
N PHE A 51 16.95 -14.59 9.87
CA PHE A 51 16.59 -13.29 10.48
C PHE A 51 16.09 -13.41 11.93
N VAL A 52 15.66 -14.62 12.29
CA VAL A 52 15.24 -15.02 13.63
C VAL A 52 16.12 -16.22 14.00
N PRO A 53 16.54 -16.38 15.27
CA PRO A 53 17.27 -17.59 15.69
C PRO A 53 16.57 -18.82 15.14
N LYS A 54 17.33 -19.81 14.64
CA LYS A 54 16.77 -21.00 13.96
C LYS A 54 15.60 -21.60 14.74
N ASP A 55 15.74 -21.60 16.07
CA ASP A 55 14.78 -22.18 16.98
C ASP A 55 13.64 -21.21 17.33
N ALA A 56 13.82 -19.90 17.28
CA ALA A 56 12.82 -18.94 17.79
C ALA A 56 11.55 -18.87 16.94
N TRP A 57 11.62 -19.14 15.63
CA TRP A 57 10.42 -19.32 14.81
C TRP A 57 9.96 -20.77 14.75
N THR A 58 10.85 -21.76 14.70
CA THR A 58 10.45 -23.18 14.61
C THR A 58 9.95 -23.76 15.93
N SER A 59 10.36 -23.19 17.07
CA SER A 59 9.85 -23.53 18.41
C SER A 59 8.59 -22.75 18.76
N PHE A 60 8.21 -21.76 17.96
CA PHE A 60 6.97 -21.03 18.16
C PHE A 60 5.82 -21.82 17.52
N GLY A 61 5.11 -22.53 18.38
CA GLY A 61 3.82 -23.09 18.05
C GLY A 61 3.82 -24.12 16.92
N ASP A 62 2.62 -24.49 16.50
CA ASP A 62 2.40 -25.34 15.33
C ASP A 62 2.54 -24.55 14.01
N GLU A 63 2.63 -25.24 12.87
CA GLU A 63 2.72 -24.60 11.54
C GLU A 63 1.57 -23.62 11.28
N THR A 64 0.37 -23.96 11.73
CA THR A 64 -0.83 -23.13 11.65
C THR A 64 -0.68 -21.85 12.47
N GLU A 65 -0.10 -21.92 13.67
CA GLU A 65 0.09 -20.76 14.54
C GLU A 65 1.11 -19.79 13.94
N ARG A 66 2.17 -20.31 13.32
CA ARG A 66 3.15 -19.50 12.58
C ARG A 66 2.53 -18.80 11.38
N LYS A 67 1.71 -19.51 10.60
CA LYS A 67 0.97 -18.92 9.46
C LYS A 67 0.02 -17.83 9.93
N ASN A 68 -0.73 -18.07 11.00
CA ASN A 68 -1.64 -17.07 11.58
C ASN A 68 -0.89 -15.84 12.09
N ALA A 69 0.28 -16.03 12.71
CA ALA A 69 1.12 -14.92 13.16
C ALA A 69 1.66 -14.09 11.98
N ALA A 70 2.11 -14.75 10.90
CA ALA A 70 2.56 -14.05 9.68
C ALA A 70 1.43 -13.27 8.99
N LEU A 71 0.22 -13.85 8.93
CA LEU A 71 -0.98 -13.18 8.44
C LEU A 71 -1.34 -11.98 9.31
N LEU A 72 -1.28 -12.12 10.64
CA LEU A 72 -1.55 -11.03 11.57
C LEU A 72 -0.54 -9.89 11.43
N LEU A 73 0.76 -10.19 11.34
CA LEU A 73 1.81 -9.18 11.12
C LEU A 73 1.61 -8.45 9.80
N THR A 74 1.21 -9.19 8.75
CA THR A 74 0.87 -8.61 7.45
C THR A 74 -0.35 -7.70 7.58
N ALA A 75 -1.42 -8.16 8.22
CA ALA A 75 -2.67 -7.42 8.40
C ALA A 75 -2.46 -6.12 9.18
N ILE A 76 -1.74 -6.15 10.31
CA ILE A 76 -1.43 -4.97 11.12
C ILE A 76 -0.58 -3.96 10.30
N ARG A 77 0.28 -4.44 9.41
CA ARG A 77 1.11 -3.59 8.56
C ARG A 77 0.35 -2.97 7.38
N THR A 78 -0.72 -3.59 6.89
CA THR A 78 -1.38 -3.22 5.63
C THR A 78 -2.75 -2.61 5.83
N LEU A 79 -3.60 -3.23 6.65
CA LEU A 79 -5.00 -2.82 6.79
C LEU A 79 -5.16 -1.40 7.32
N PRO A 80 -4.40 -0.93 8.34
CA PRO A 80 -4.54 0.44 8.83
C PRO A 80 -4.14 1.51 7.81
N LYS A 81 -3.31 1.16 6.81
CA LYS A 81 -2.86 2.09 5.77
C LYS A 81 -3.95 2.41 4.78
N LEU A 82 -4.81 1.45 4.44
CA LEU A 82 -5.89 1.63 3.46
C LEU A 82 -6.84 2.79 3.82
N PRO A 83 -7.49 2.82 5.00
CA PRO A 83 -8.34 3.94 5.37
C PRO A 83 -7.54 5.22 5.57
N TYR A 84 -6.29 5.15 6.04
CA TYR A 84 -5.41 6.33 6.20
C TYR A 84 -5.13 7.03 4.86
N TYR A 85 -4.74 6.26 3.84
CA TYR A 85 -4.42 6.79 2.52
C TYR A 85 -5.65 7.41 1.87
N LEU A 86 -6.79 6.72 1.95
CA LEU A 86 -8.04 7.23 1.38
C LEU A 86 -8.53 8.50 2.08
N LEU A 87 -8.58 8.50 3.42
CA LEU A 87 -9.05 9.68 4.16
C LEU A 87 -8.13 10.89 3.96
N SER A 88 -6.83 10.67 3.79
CA SER A 88 -5.87 11.75 3.58
C SER A 88 -6.14 12.46 2.27
N ASP A 89 -6.35 11.71 1.19
CA ASP A 89 -6.71 12.29 -0.10
C ASP A 89 -8.11 12.93 -0.08
N VAL A 90 -9.10 12.28 0.54
CA VAL A 90 -10.46 12.84 0.68
C VAL A 90 -10.44 14.18 1.44
N THR A 91 -9.68 14.26 2.54
CA THR A 91 -9.58 15.50 3.34
C THR A 91 -8.93 16.61 2.53
N ARG A 92 -7.85 16.29 1.79
CA ARG A 92 -7.17 17.26 0.92
C ARG A 92 -8.08 17.77 -0.19
N LEU A 93 -8.76 16.87 -0.91
CA LEU A 93 -9.69 17.23 -1.98
C LEU A 93 -10.85 18.09 -1.45
N HIS A 94 -11.43 17.70 -0.32
CA HIS A 94 -12.51 18.46 0.29
C HIS A 94 -12.11 19.88 0.68
N HIS A 95 -10.91 20.07 1.22
CA HIS A 95 -10.38 21.39 1.56
C HIS A 95 -9.99 22.21 0.33
N LEU A 96 -9.53 21.57 -0.75
CA LEU A 96 -9.30 22.24 -2.03
C LEU A 96 -10.60 22.80 -2.62
N ASP A 97 -11.68 22.02 -2.54
CA ASP A 97 -13.02 22.44 -2.99
C ASP A 97 -13.64 23.50 -2.06
N ASN A 98 -13.37 23.42 -0.74
CA ASN A 98 -13.96 24.28 0.29
C ASN A 98 -12.86 24.94 1.15
N GLN A 99 -12.15 25.92 0.57
CA GLN A 99 -10.98 26.53 1.21
C GLN A 99 -11.28 27.29 2.52
N GLN A 100 -12.54 27.61 2.80
CA GLN A 100 -12.95 28.28 4.05
C GLN A 100 -13.08 27.31 5.23
N ASP A 101 -13.09 26.00 5.00
CA ASP A 101 -13.28 25.01 6.05
C ASP A 101 -12.01 24.78 6.88
N ASN A 102 -12.21 24.56 8.18
CA ASN A 102 -11.11 24.24 9.10
C ASN A 102 -10.53 22.86 8.78
N PHE A 103 -9.34 22.83 8.18
CA PHE A 103 -8.64 21.60 7.79
C PHE A 103 -8.43 20.65 8.98
N ILE A 104 -8.05 21.16 10.15
CA ILE A 104 -7.78 20.35 11.35
C ILE A 104 -9.06 19.64 11.80
N GLN A 105 -10.18 20.35 11.81
CA GLN A 105 -11.48 19.77 12.18
C GLN A 105 -11.92 18.71 11.16
N GLY A 106 -11.79 19.00 9.86
CA GLY A 106 -12.11 18.04 8.79
C GLY A 106 -11.24 16.78 8.86
N TRP A 107 -9.95 16.95 9.13
CA TRP A 107 -9.00 15.86 9.32
C TRP A 107 -9.41 14.94 10.47
N TRP A 108 -9.64 15.47 11.66
CA TRP A 108 -10.02 14.64 12.81
C TRP A 108 -11.42 14.01 12.67
N SER A 109 -12.36 14.70 12.03
CA SER A 109 -13.66 14.13 11.66
C SER A 109 -13.50 12.89 10.77
N ASN A 110 -12.65 12.98 9.74
CA ASN A 110 -12.35 11.86 8.86
C ASN A 110 -11.53 10.75 9.56
N ARG A 111 -10.57 11.07 10.41
CA ARG A 111 -9.82 10.08 11.22
C ARG A 111 -10.76 9.25 12.10
N LYS A 112 -11.73 9.90 12.74
CA LYS A 112 -12.75 9.21 13.55
C LYS A 112 -13.68 8.35 12.68
N LYS A 113 -14.17 8.89 11.57
CA LYS A 113 -15.12 8.20 10.68
C LYS A 113 -14.52 6.96 9.99
N TRP A 114 -13.29 7.07 9.47
CA TRP A 114 -12.71 6.05 8.59
C TRP A 114 -11.74 5.11 9.31
N GLN A 115 -11.02 5.59 10.33
CA GLN A 115 -10.07 4.76 11.09
C GLN A 115 -10.54 4.42 12.50
N GLY A 116 -11.58 5.10 13.01
CA GLY A 116 -11.97 4.96 14.42
C GLY A 116 -10.94 5.54 15.40
N VAL A 117 -10.08 6.45 14.94
CA VAL A 117 -9.01 7.06 15.75
C VAL A 117 -9.39 8.48 16.15
N GLN A 118 -9.03 8.88 17.37
CA GLN A 118 -9.19 10.23 17.90
C GLN A 118 -7.88 10.71 18.53
N GLY A 119 -7.63 12.02 18.47
CA GLY A 119 -6.54 12.68 19.15
C GLY A 119 -6.89 12.95 20.62
N ASN A 120 -5.94 13.54 21.37
CA ASN A 120 -6.18 13.92 22.76
C ASN A 120 -7.19 15.07 22.84
N SER A 121 -7.05 16.04 21.94
CA SER A 121 -7.91 17.22 21.82
C SER A 121 -8.59 17.33 20.45
N ASN A 122 -8.18 16.55 19.45
CA ASN A 122 -8.61 16.67 18.05
C ASN A 122 -8.33 18.05 17.46
N THR A 123 -7.29 18.71 17.96
CA THR A 123 -6.79 19.99 17.43
C THR A 123 -5.32 19.90 17.02
N GLU A 124 -4.70 18.74 17.23
CA GLU A 124 -3.32 18.48 16.89
C GLU A 124 -3.16 18.40 15.38
N ALA A 125 -2.11 19.03 14.85
CA ALA A 125 -1.77 18.96 13.44
C ALA A 125 -0.83 17.78 13.14
N ASP A 126 -1.25 16.56 13.52
CA ASP A 126 -0.41 15.35 13.37
C ASP A 126 -0.07 15.03 11.91
N PHE A 127 -0.93 15.44 10.97
CA PHE A 127 -0.71 15.36 9.53
C PHE A 127 0.53 16.12 9.05
N LEU A 128 1.03 17.12 9.79
CA LEU A 128 2.27 17.82 9.45
C LEU A 128 3.51 16.95 9.59
N GLY A 129 3.44 15.89 10.41
CA GLY A 129 4.49 14.88 10.50
C GLY A 129 4.56 13.95 9.28
N ASP A 130 3.54 13.97 8.42
CA ASP A 130 3.54 13.16 7.22
C ASP A 130 4.12 13.90 6.01
N HIS A 131 5.16 13.31 5.43
CA HIS A 131 5.86 13.83 4.27
C HIS A 131 4.98 13.90 3.00
N PHE A 132 4.03 12.98 2.83
CA PHE A 132 3.13 13.01 1.69
C PHE A 132 2.17 14.19 1.79
N ILE A 133 1.65 14.47 2.98
CA ILE A 133 0.76 15.62 3.19
C ILE A 133 1.54 16.93 3.08
N SER A 134 2.67 17.06 3.80
CA SER A 134 3.48 18.28 3.81
C SER A 134 4.10 18.65 2.46
N LEU A 135 4.45 17.66 1.62
CA LEU A 135 4.91 17.91 0.24
C LEU A 135 3.79 17.90 -0.81
N ASN A 136 2.52 17.86 -0.40
CA ASN A 136 1.37 17.81 -1.30
C ASN A 136 1.45 16.65 -2.33
N LYS A 137 1.89 15.47 -1.87
CA LYS A 137 1.92 14.23 -2.64
C LYS A 137 0.62 13.44 -2.41
N PRO A 138 -0.03 12.91 -3.46
CA PRO A 138 -1.22 12.09 -3.32
C PRO A 138 -0.91 10.68 -2.79
N TYR A 139 -1.82 10.14 -1.98
CA TYR A 139 -1.75 8.76 -1.48
C TYR A 139 -2.41 7.74 -2.39
N LEU A 140 -3.19 8.17 -3.38
CA LEU A 140 -3.91 7.28 -4.29
C LEU A 140 -3.00 6.21 -4.91
N SER A 141 -1.77 6.57 -5.28
CA SER A 141 -0.78 5.63 -5.79
C SER A 141 -0.40 4.55 -4.77
N LYS A 142 -0.22 4.91 -3.49
CA LYS A 142 0.04 3.95 -2.41
C LYS A 142 -1.16 3.07 -2.11
N PHE A 143 -2.36 3.64 -2.15
CA PHE A 143 -3.60 2.89 -1.96
C PHE A 143 -3.73 1.82 -3.04
N LEU A 144 -3.69 2.21 -4.31
CA LEU A 144 -3.75 1.28 -5.45
C LEU A 144 -2.56 0.31 -5.47
N GLY A 145 -1.38 0.78 -5.05
CA GLY A 145 -0.18 -0.04 -4.91
C GLY A 145 -0.36 -1.21 -3.94
N ILE A 146 -1.12 -1.04 -2.85
CA ILE A 146 -1.44 -2.15 -1.94
C ILE A 146 -2.28 -3.23 -2.65
N PHE A 147 -3.30 -2.85 -3.43
CA PHE A 147 -4.10 -3.84 -4.16
C PHE A 147 -3.26 -4.60 -5.18
N LEU A 148 -2.47 -3.87 -5.98
CA LEU A 148 -1.58 -4.48 -6.96
C LEU A 148 -0.53 -5.38 -6.30
N GLN A 149 -0.01 -4.99 -5.14
CA GLN A 149 0.90 -5.80 -4.34
C GLN A 149 0.28 -7.16 -3.97
N PHE A 150 -0.97 -7.18 -3.50
CA PHE A 150 -1.65 -8.45 -3.18
C PHE A 150 -1.98 -9.26 -4.43
N GLN A 151 -2.34 -8.63 -5.55
CA GLN A 151 -2.56 -9.33 -6.83
C GLN A 151 -1.27 -9.98 -7.35
N LEU A 152 -0.13 -9.29 -7.24
CA LEU A 152 1.17 -9.82 -7.60
C LEU A 152 1.56 -10.96 -6.66
N LEU A 153 1.34 -10.80 -5.35
CA LEU A 153 1.59 -11.85 -4.37
C LEU A 153 0.75 -13.09 -4.66
N GLU A 154 -0.56 -12.93 -4.90
CA GLU A 154 -1.45 -14.03 -5.30
C GLU A 154 -0.95 -14.71 -6.58
N ARG A 155 -0.56 -13.93 -7.60
CA ARG A 155 -0.01 -14.48 -8.84
C ARG A 155 1.25 -15.31 -8.60
N PHE A 156 2.10 -14.89 -7.66
CA PHE A 156 3.25 -15.68 -7.26
C PHE A 156 2.83 -16.87 -6.40
N SER A 157 1.86 -16.78 -5.51
CA SER A 157 1.44 -17.88 -4.62
C SER A 157 0.54 -18.94 -5.28
N TYR A 158 -0.21 -18.62 -6.34
CA TYR A 158 -1.25 -19.47 -6.96
C TYR A 158 -0.72 -20.71 -7.72
N TYR A 159 0.58 -20.82 -7.99
CA TYR A 159 1.14 -22.06 -8.52
C TYR A 159 1.59 -22.93 -7.34
N GLU A 160 0.77 -23.92 -7.02
CA GLU A 160 0.93 -24.93 -5.97
C GLU A 160 2.31 -25.60 -6.03
N ASP A 161 3.17 -25.27 -5.08
CA ASP A 161 3.98 -26.24 -4.35
C ASP A 161 4.52 -25.56 -3.09
N HIS A 162 4.90 -26.34 -2.08
CA HIS A 162 5.40 -25.91 -0.76
C HIS A 162 6.75 -25.15 -0.81
N GLU A 163 7.08 -24.54 -1.93
CA GLU A 163 8.36 -23.92 -2.22
C GLU A 163 8.32 -22.40 -1.93
N ASN A 164 9.36 -21.94 -1.24
CA ASN A 164 9.62 -20.55 -0.90
C ASN A 164 9.45 -19.60 -2.10
N ILE A 165 8.66 -18.52 -1.95
CA ILE A 165 8.38 -17.52 -3.00
C ILE A 165 9.68 -16.98 -3.64
N VAL A 166 10.77 -16.81 -2.87
CA VAL A 166 12.07 -16.35 -3.37
C VAL A 166 12.69 -17.33 -4.36
N ASN A 167 12.60 -18.64 -4.10
CA ASN A 167 13.12 -19.66 -5.01
C ASN A 167 12.34 -19.68 -6.33
N ARG A 168 11.06 -19.36 -6.27
CA ARG A 168 10.17 -19.29 -7.43
C ARG A 168 10.37 -18.03 -8.26
N ILE A 169 10.66 -16.89 -7.63
CA ILE A 169 11.07 -15.68 -8.36
C ILE A 169 12.38 -15.94 -9.11
N LYS A 170 13.34 -16.64 -8.50
CA LYS A 170 14.61 -17.02 -9.15
C LYS A 170 14.43 -17.96 -10.34
N SER A 171 13.40 -18.81 -10.34
CA SER A 171 13.13 -19.76 -11.42
C SER A 171 12.28 -19.19 -12.56
N ALA A 172 11.60 -18.06 -12.33
CA ALA A 172 10.79 -17.39 -13.34
C ALA A 172 11.64 -16.87 -14.52
N LYS A 173 11.33 -17.31 -15.74
CA LYS A 173 12.01 -16.92 -16.99
C LYS A 173 12.08 -15.41 -17.24
N ASN A 174 11.19 -14.64 -16.61
CA ASN A 174 11.04 -13.20 -16.83
C ASN A 174 11.99 -12.34 -15.97
N PHE A 175 12.75 -12.95 -15.05
CA PHE A 175 13.68 -12.27 -14.14
C PHE A 175 15.14 -12.71 -14.31
N ARG A 176 15.47 -13.37 -15.44
CA ARG A 176 16.85 -13.64 -15.88
C ARG A 176 17.31 -12.63 -16.92
#